data_AF-A0A7Y0DI52-F1
#
_entry.id   AF-A0A7Y0DI52-F1
#
_cell.length_a   1.000
_cell.length_b   1.000
_cell.length_c   1.000
_cell.angle_alpha   90.00
_cell.angle_beta   90.00
_cell.angle_gamma   90.00
#
_symmetry.space_group_name_H-M   'P 1'
#
loop_
_entity.id
_entity.type
_entity.pdbx_description
1 polymer ?
#
loop_
_entity_poly.entity_id
_entity_poly.type
_entity_poly.pdbx_seq_one_letter_code
_entity_poly.pdbx_strand_id
1 'polypeptide(L)'
;MSRMTKAHEGPSAATKLARIAQERYTFGVSIEGEPYALPLDGPRIVKMLRGAGSLRAELAAGFLVDFGNPAPQQALTDALMAIEGIALAAKAKPLALRVAQSHGALWLDLGDDTGELVRITPEGWQIVSEAPVLHRRTALTAALPTPATDGDLSALWSLLNIAAPDRPVLVAFLVAALMPNMPHPILLLTGEQGTGKSTAAKIIASVVDASTVQLRKPPRDHDSWTTAAVG
;
A
#
# COMPACT_ATOMS: atom_id res chain seq x y z
N MET A 1 44.32 41.35 14.34
CA MET A 1 43.76 40.13 13.71
C MET A 1 42.79 39.50 14.70
N SER A 2 41.50 39.88 14.64
CA SER A 2 40.46 39.33 15.53
C SER A 2 39.88 38.08 14.87
N ARG A 3 40.16 36.90 15.42
CA ARG A 3 39.44 35.66 15.08
C ARG A 3 38.06 35.76 15.73
N MET A 4 37.07 36.17 14.96
CA MET A 4 35.66 35.97 15.33
C MET A 4 35.42 34.47 15.42
N THR A 5 35.25 33.98 16.65
CA THR A 5 34.71 32.66 16.94
C THR A 5 33.30 32.59 16.36
N LYS A 6 33.11 31.79 15.31
CA LYS A 6 31.77 31.43 14.81
C LYS A 6 30.98 30.85 16.00
N ALA A 7 29.88 31.50 16.36
CA ALA A 7 28.88 30.89 17.23
C ALA A 7 28.52 29.52 16.64
N HIS A 8 28.42 28.50 17.49
CA HIS A 8 27.96 27.19 17.07
C HIS A 8 26.49 27.32 16.66
N GLU A 9 26.25 27.66 15.39
CA GLU A 9 24.91 27.67 14.80
C GLU A 9 24.28 26.31 15.06
N GLY A 10 23.07 26.33 15.62
CA GLY A 10 22.32 25.11 15.90
C GLY A 10 22.17 24.22 14.66
N PRO A 11 21.77 22.95 14.84
CA PRO A 11 21.69 22.00 13.75
C PRO A 11 20.86 22.55 12.58
N SER A 12 21.36 22.37 11.35
CA SER A 12 20.69 22.83 10.14
C SER A 12 19.27 22.25 10.04
N ALA A 13 18.39 22.89 9.27
CA ALA A 13 17.04 22.36 9.03
C ALA A 13 17.07 20.92 8.48
N ALA A 14 18.03 20.61 7.59
CA ALA A 14 18.24 19.25 7.08
C ALA A 14 18.61 18.27 8.19
N THR A 15 19.50 18.66 9.11
CA THR A 15 19.89 17.84 10.26
C THR A 15 18.71 17.58 11.20
N LYS A 16 17.88 18.60 11.44
CA LYS A 16 16.65 18.46 12.24
C LYS A 16 15.66 17.49 11.59
N LEU A 17 15.41 17.64 10.29
CA LEU A 17 14.53 16.74 9.52
C LEU A 17 15.02 15.30 9.53
N ALA A 18 16.32 15.07 9.31
CA ALA A 18 16.90 13.73 9.36
C ALA A 18 16.77 13.10 10.75
N ARG A 19 16.89 13.90 11.82
CA ARG A 19 16.70 13.44 13.19
C ARG A 19 15.24 13.07 13.47
N ILE A 20 14.29 13.92 13.10
CA ILE A 20 12.85 13.61 13.21
C ILE A 20 12.53 12.30 12.48
N ALA A 21 13.12 12.09 11.30
CA ALA A 21 12.94 10.84 10.57
C ALA A 21 13.50 9.63 11.34
N GLN A 22 14.71 9.72 11.88
CA GLN A 22 15.34 8.63 12.65
C GLN A 22 14.63 8.36 13.99
N GLU A 23 14.00 9.36 14.59
CA GLU A 23 13.22 9.23 15.83
C GLU A 23 11.87 8.55 15.60
N ARG A 24 11.30 8.64 14.38
CA ARG A 24 9.94 8.17 14.08
C ARG A 24 9.88 6.97 13.15
N TYR A 25 10.97 6.63 12.46
CA TYR A 25 10.99 5.60 11.44
C TYR A 25 12.23 4.73 11.51
N THR A 26 12.07 3.46 11.13
CA THR A 26 13.18 2.64 10.64
C THR A 26 13.20 2.68 9.11
N PHE A 27 14.39 2.54 8.52
CA PHE A 27 14.56 2.60 7.06
C PHE A 27 14.90 1.24 6.48
N GLY A 28 14.54 1.03 5.22
CA GLY A 28 14.89 -0.17 4.48
C GLY A 28 14.80 0.03 2.99
N VAL A 29 15.14 -1.01 2.25
CA VAL A 29 15.07 -1.04 0.78
C VAL A 29 14.21 -2.22 0.33
N SER A 30 13.40 -2.01 -0.71
CA SER A 30 12.59 -3.08 -1.28
C SER A 30 13.44 -4.05 -2.11
N ILE A 31 12.89 -5.20 -2.50
CA ILE A 31 13.59 -6.12 -3.44
C ILE A 31 13.79 -5.50 -4.83
N GLU A 32 12.97 -4.51 -5.18
CA GLU A 32 13.09 -3.68 -6.38
C GLU A 32 14.11 -2.54 -6.22
N GLY A 33 14.76 -2.41 -5.06
CA GLY A 33 15.75 -1.37 -4.79
C GLY A 33 15.14 -0.03 -4.36
N GLU A 34 13.84 0.03 -4.06
CA GLU A 34 13.19 1.28 -3.69
C GLU A 34 13.36 1.54 -2.18
N PRO A 35 13.94 2.69 -1.77
CA PRO A 35 14.10 3.02 -0.36
C PRO A 35 12.76 3.41 0.26
N TYR A 36 12.58 3.02 1.52
CA TYR A 36 11.36 3.29 2.27
C TYR A 36 11.63 3.55 3.75
N ALA A 37 10.62 4.11 4.41
CA ALA A 37 10.53 4.29 5.85
C ALA A 37 9.34 3.50 6.41
N LEU A 38 9.54 2.87 7.56
CA LEU A 38 8.51 2.16 8.30
C LEU A 38 8.34 2.87 9.65
N PRO A 39 7.13 3.35 9.99
CA PRO A 39 6.87 3.99 11.28
C PRO A 39 7.29 3.09 12.45
N LEU A 40 7.88 3.70 13.48
CA LEU A 40 8.18 3.04 14.76
C LEU A 40 6.93 2.93 15.63
N ASP A 41 6.04 3.91 15.53
CA ASP A 41 4.77 3.99 16.26
C ASP A 41 3.58 4.08 15.31
N GLY A 42 2.43 3.55 15.74
CA GLY A 42 1.18 3.58 14.98
C GLY A 42 1.11 2.54 13.85
N PRO A 43 0.27 2.78 12.82
CA PRO A 43 0.08 1.86 11.70
C PRO A 43 1.40 1.52 10.99
N ARG A 44 1.73 0.22 10.92
CA ARG A 44 3.00 -0.27 10.33
C ARG A 44 2.95 -0.33 8.80
N ILE A 45 2.57 0.78 8.19
CA ILE A 45 2.45 0.93 6.73
C ILE A 45 3.72 1.60 6.20
N VAL A 46 4.33 0.98 5.20
CA VAL A 46 5.53 1.49 4.56
C VAL A 46 5.26 2.79 3.82
N LYS A 47 6.14 3.77 4.03
CA LYS A 47 6.18 5.06 3.35
C LYS A 47 7.34 5.08 2.38
N MET A 48 7.04 5.22 1.09
CA MET A 48 8.08 5.52 0.12
C MET A 48 8.70 6.89 0.43
N LEU A 49 9.97 7.11 0.10
CA LEU A 49 10.63 8.39 0.42
C LEU A 49 10.03 9.57 -0.38
N ARG A 50 9.46 9.29 -1.56
CA ARG A 50 8.91 10.28 -2.51
C ARG A 50 7.54 9.81 -3.02
N GLY A 51 6.75 10.73 -3.60
CA GLY A 51 5.40 10.47 -4.10
C GLY A 51 4.29 10.95 -3.15
N ALA A 52 3.04 10.66 -3.49
CA ALA A 52 1.88 10.99 -2.66
C ALA A 52 1.90 10.15 -1.37
N GLY A 53 1.63 10.78 -0.21
CA GLY A 53 1.67 10.10 1.10
C GLY A 53 3.07 9.63 1.53
N SER A 54 4.13 10.22 0.96
CA SER A 54 5.52 9.83 1.22
C SER A 54 6.08 10.38 2.53
N LEU A 55 7.22 9.82 2.97
CA LEU A 55 8.00 10.34 4.09
C LEU A 55 8.32 11.83 3.91
N ARG A 56 8.61 12.28 2.68
CA ARG A 56 8.87 13.71 2.39
C ARG A 56 7.71 14.61 2.85
N ALA A 57 6.47 14.21 2.55
CA ALA A 57 5.29 14.99 2.92
C ALA A 57 5.07 14.99 4.44
N GLU A 58 5.26 13.84 5.09
CA GLU A 58 5.12 13.71 6.55
C GLU A 58 6.19 14.49 7.30
N LEU A 59 7.44 14.50 6.84
CA LEU A 59 8.51 15.32 7.42
C LEU A 59 8.25 16.81 7.21
N ALA A 60 7.73 17.23 6.04
CA ALA A 60 7.38 18.62 5.79
C ALA A 60 6.24 19.09 6.73
N ALA A 61 5.22 18.27 6.92
CA ALA A 61 4.12 18.54 7.84
C ALA A 61 4.61 18.57 9.31
N GLY A 62 5.38 17.56 9.72
CA GLY A 62 5.95 17.49 11.06
C GLY A 62 6.84 18.70 11.38
N PHE A 63 7.69 19.12 10.43
CA PHE A 63 8.52 20.31 10.62
C PHE A 63 7.70 21.59 10.79
N LEU A 64 6.61 21.76 10.04
CA LEU A 64 5.71 22.90 10.21
C LEU A 64 5.05 22.89 11.60
N VAL A 65 4.60 21.73 12.07
CA VAL A 65 4.01 21.56 13.40
C VAL A 65 5.04 21.87 14.49
N ASP A 66 6.25 21.32 14.39
CA ASP A 66 7.26 21.39 15.44
C ASP A 66 7.97 22.77 15.50
N PHE A 67 8.08 23.48 14.38
CA PHE A 67 8.84 24.75 14.27
C PHE A 67 8.02 25.96 13.83
N GLY A 68 6.72 25.80 13.56
CA GLY A 68 5.80 26.88 13.18
C GLY A 68 6.06 27.48 11.79
N ASN A 69 7.00 26.95 11.02
CA ASN A 69 7.34 27.43 9.67
C ASN A 69 7.56 26.27 8.70
N PRO A 70 7.25 26.43 7.40
CA PRO A 70 7.50 25.38 6.41
C PRO A 70 8.97 25.00 6.32
N ALA A 71 9.25 23.70 6.15
CA ALA A 71 10.60 23.22 5.88
C ALA A 71 11.14 23.77 4.54
N PRO A 72 12.37 24.32 4.50
CA PRO A 72 12.98 24.72 3.24
C PRO A 72 13.12 23.54 2.28
N GLN A 73 12.82 23.75 0.98
CA GLN A 73 12.81 22.68 -0.01
C GLN A 73 14.17 21.96 -0.13
N GLN A 74 15.27 22.70 -0.06
CA GLN A 74 16.62 22.14 -0.10
C GLN A 74 16.90 21.28 1.15
N ALA A 75 16.46 21.73 2.33
CA ALA A 75 16.66 20.99 3.56
C ALA A 75 15.95 19.63 3.56
N LEU A 76 14.74 19.55 3.00
CA LEU A 76 14.03 18.28 2.78
C LEU A 76 14.78 17.37 1.80
N THR A 77 15.33 17.94 0.72
CA THR A 77 16.10 17.17 -0.26
C THR A 77 17.37 16.59 0.36
N ASP A 78 18.15 17.40 1.07
CA ASP A 78 19.40 16.97 1.71
C ASP A 78 19.13 15.89 2.79
N ALA A 79 18.07 16.07 3.60
CA ALA A 79 17.68 15.09 4.61
C ALA A 79 17.28 13.75 3.97
N LEU A 80 16.47 13.77 2.91
CA LEU A 80 16.05 12.55 2.22
C LEU A 80 17.20 11.85 1.51
N MET A 81 18.16 12.58 0.94
CA MET A 81 19.37 11.98 0.36
C MET A 81 20.20 11.22 1.41
N ALA A 82 20.34 11.79 2.62
CA ALA A 82 21.02 11.11 3.72
C ALA A 82 20.24 9.87 4.18
N ILE A 83 18.92 9.97 4.33
CA ILE A 83 18.04 8.85 4.70
C ILE A 83 18.07 7.74 3.65
N GLU A 84 18.07 8.09 2.36
CA GLU A 84 18.20 7.16 1.24
C GLU A 84 19.52 6.37 1.33
N GLY A 85 20.64 7.04 1.64
CA GLY A 85 21.91 6.37 1.89
C GLY A 85 21.86 5.37 3.06
N ILE A 86 21.16 5.70 4.15
CA ILE A 86 20.94 4.78 5.29
C ILE A 86 20.08 3.59 4.87
N ALA A 87 18.98 3.85 4.16
CA ALA A 87 18.02 2.85 3.71
C ALA A 87 18.67 1.80 2.79
N LEU A 88 19.51 2.25 1.85
CA LEU A 88 20.19 1.40 0.88
C LEU A 88 21.24 0.46 1.50
N ALA A 89 21.68 0.72 2.73
CA ALA A 89 22.58 -0.18 3.46
C ALA A 89 21.85 -1.39 4.08
N ALA A 90 20.51 -1.37 4.12
CA ALA A 90 19.71 -2.45 4.70
C ALA A 90 19.59 -3.66 3.76
N LYS A 91 19.29 -4.82 4.32
CA LYS A 91 18.90 -6.00 3.52
C LYS A 91 17.55 -5.74 2.85
N ALA A 92 17.49 -5.98 1.54
CA ALA A 92 16.27 -5.84 0.76
C ALA A 92 15.13 -6.74 1.27
N LYS A 93 13.90 -6.21 1.31
CA LYS A 93 12.69 -6.90 1.78
C LYS A 93 11.53 -6.71 0.80
N PRO A 94 10.65 -7.72 0.61
CA PRO A 94 9.47 -7.55 -0.23
C PRO A 94 8.49 -6.57 0.40
N LEU A 95 7.81 -5.77 -0.44
CA LEU A 95 6.73 -4.88 -0.03
C LEU A 95 5.45 -5.35 -0.70
N ALA A 96 4.55 -5.94 0.08
CA ALA A 96 3.25 -6.34 -0.43
C ALA A 96 2.36 -5.12 -0.64
N LEU A 97 1.45 -5.20 -1.63
CA LEU A 97 0.36 -4.24 -1.77
C LEU A 97 -0.79 -4.67 -0.86
N ARG A 98 -1.70 -5.51 -1.36
CA ARG A 98 -2.89 -5.94 -0.62
C ARG A 98 -2.69 -7.22 0.18
N VAL A 99 -2.05 -8.24 -0.41
CA VAL A 99 -1.87 -9.56 0.25
C VAL A 99 -0.41 -9.97 0.25
N ALA A 100 0.04 -10.55 1.36
CA ALA A 100 1.34 -11.20 1.49
C ALA A 100 1.17 -12.65 1.99
N GLN A 101 2.08 -13.54 1.59
CA GLN A 101 2.19 -14.87 2.19
C GLN A 101 3.47 -14.96 3.00
N SER A 102 3.36 -15.36 4.27
CA SER A 102 4.51 -15.48 5.17
C SER A 102 4.17 -16.39 6.35
N HIS A 103 5.11 -17.25 6.74
CA HIS A 103 4.99 -18.17 7.88
C HIS A 103 3.72 -19.04 7.84
N GLY A 104 3.36 -19.54 6.66
CA GLY A 104 2.18 -20.43 6.49
C GLY A 104 0.83 -19.72 6.57
N ALA A 105 0.80 -18.38 6.62
CA ALA A 105 -0.43 -17.59 6.64
C ALA A 105 -0.48 -16.62 5.45
N LEU A 106 -1.70 -16.24 5.06
CA LEU A 106 -1.95 -15.05 4.24
C LEU A 106 -2.20 -13.86 5.16
N TRP A 107 -1.73 -12.69 4.75
CA TRP A 107 -1.86 -11.44 5.45
C TRP A 107 -2.49 -10.44 4.50
N LEU A 108 -3.75 -10.09 4.74
CA LEU A 108 -4.54 -9.17 3.93
C LEU A 108 -4.61 -7.80 4.63
N ASP A 109 -4.08 -6.76 3.99
CA ASP A 109 -4.21 -5.38 4.46
C ASP A 109 -5.64 -4.87 4.26
N LEU A 110 -6.31 -4.46 5.35
CA LEU A 110 -7.65 -3.89 5.27
C LEU A 110 -7.68 -2.53 4.56
N GLY A 111 -6.54 -1.83 4.44
CA GLY A 111 -6.46 -0.59 3.69
C GLY A 111 -7.01 0.64 4.42
N ASP A 112 -7.54 0.49 5.64
CA ASP A 112 -8.00 1.58 6.49
C ASP A 112 -6.85 2.26 7.26
N ASP A 113 -7.12 3.37 7.93
CA ASP A 113 -6.10 4.14 8.65
C ASP A 113 -5.55 3.45 9.91
N THR A 114 -6.16 2.35 10.37
CA THR A 114 -5.70 1.60 11.55
C THR A 114 -4.41 0.82 11.27
N GLY A 115 -4.20 0.41 10.01
CA GLY A 115 -3.10 -0.47 9.62
C GLY A 115 -3.30 -1.92 10.03
N GLU A 116 -4.53 -2.31 10.39
CA GLU A 116 -4.87 -3.69 10.72
C GLU A 116 -4.82 -4.60 9.48
N LEU A 117 -4.46 -5.86 9.75
CA LEU A 117 -4.40 -6.93 8.76
C LEU A 117 -5.31 -8.07 9.19
N VAL A 118 -5.81 -8.81 8.21
CA VAL A 118 -6.43 -10.11 8.42
C VAL A 118 -5.37 -11.19 8.22
N ARG A 119 -5.05 -11.91 9.30
CA ARG A 119 -4.24 -13.13 9.24
C ARG A 119 -5.15 -14.31 8.94
N ILE A 120 -4.93 -14.99 7.82
CA ILE A 120 -5.72 -16.12 7.35
C ILE A 120 -4.86 -17.39 7.37
N THR A 121 -5.34 -18.43 8.05
CA THR A 121 -4.70 -19.75 8.19
C THR A 121 -5.73 -20.85 7.88
N PRO A 122 -5.29 -22.13 7.77
CA PRO A 122 -6.23 -23.24 7.60
C PRO A 122 -7.27 -23.38 8.73
N GLU A 123 -6.96 -22.87 9.93
CA GLU A 123 -7.83 -22.94 11.11
C GLU A 123 -8.85 -21.80 11.18
N GLY A 124 -8.68 -20.75 10.37
CA GLY A 124 -9.57 -19.60 10.36
C GLY A 124 -8.82 -18.30 10.11
N TRP A 125 -9.43 -17.18 10.50
CA TRP A 125 -8.82 -15.86 10.35
C TRP A 125 -9.01 -15.00 11.59
N GLN A 126 -8.17 -13.98 11.73
CA GLN A 126 -8.23 -13.01 12.81
C GLN A 126 -7.68 -11.66 12.35
N ILE A 127 -8.21 -10.57 12.89
CA ILE A 127 -7.69 -9.22 12.68
C ILE A 127 -6.54 -8.99 13.66
N VAL A 128 -5.43 -8.44 13.17
CA VAL A 128 -4.20 -8.20 13.93
C VAL A 128 -3.58 -6.87 13.56
N SER A 129 -2.92 -6.23 14.52
CA SER A 129 -2.18 -4.97 14.32
C SER A 129 -0.68 -5.18 14.03
N GLU A 130 -0.18 -6.40 14.21
CA GLU A 130 1.22 -6.75 13.98
C GLU A 130 1.35 -7.96 13.06
N ALA A 131 2.29 -7.87 12.12
CA ALA A 131 2.54 -8.92 11.13
C ALA A 131 4.03 -9.00 10.76
N PRO A 132 4.53 -10.20 10.39
CA PRO A 132 5.92 -10.40 9.96
C PRO A 132 6.15 -10.00 8.49
N VAL A 133 5.28 -9.15 7.94
CA VAL A 133 5.24 -8.72 6.54
C VAL A 133 5.18 -7.21 6.46
N LEU A 134 5.72 -6.65 5.38
CA LEU A 134 5.70 -5.21 5.12
C LEU A 134 4.72 -4.93 3.98
N HIS A 135 3.88 -3.91 4.18
CA HIS A 135 2.89 -3.49 3.21
C HIS A 135 3.11 -2.04 2.83
N ARG A 136 3.03 -1.74 1.54
CA ARG A 136 2.92 -0.38 1.02
C ARG A 136 1.56 -0.20 0.39
N ARG A 137 1.01 1.01 0.48
CA ARG A 137 -0.27 1.36 -0.16
C ARG A 137 -0.05 2.31 -1.31
N THR A 138 -0.89 2.19 -2.33
CA THR A 138 -0.98 3.17 -3.42
C THR A 138 -2.21 4.04 -3.22
N ALA A 139 -2.37 5.09 -4.03
CA ALA A 139 -3.59 5.90 -4.04
C ALA A 139 -4.86 5.10 -4.42
N LEU A 140 -4.68 3.88 -4.95
CA LEU A 140 -5.76 2.98 -5.34
C LEU A 140 -6.17 2.03 -4.22
N THR A 141 -5.39 1.92 -3.14
CA THR A 141 -5.74 1.07 -2.00
C THR A 141 -6.85 1.74 -1.19
N ALA A 142 -8.10 1.29 -1.33
CA ALA A 142 -9.20 1.74 -0.49
C ALA A 142 -9.42 0.79 0.70
N ALA A 143 -10.08 1.30 1.74
CA ALA A 143 -10.47 0.50 2.89
C ALA A 143 -11.47 -0.60 2.48
N LEU A 144 -11.19 -1.83 2.90
CA LEU A 144 -12.12 -2.95 2.90
C LEU A 144 -12.98 -2.89 4.18
N PRO A 145 -14.23 -3.37 4.13
CA PRO A 145 -15.02 -3.51 5.34
C PRO A 145 -14.35 -4.50 6.30
N THR A 146 -14.48 -4.25 7.60
CA THR A 146 -14.11 -5.22 8.63
C THR A 146 -14.86 -6.54 8.39
N PRO A 147 -14.16 -7.68 8.24
CA PRO A 147 -14.83 -8.95 7.96
C PRO A 147 -15.78 -9.36 9.07
N ALA A 148 -16.98 -9.81 8.70
CA ALA A 148 -17.95 -10.40 9.62
C ALA A 148 -17.73 -11.93 9.74
N THR A 149 -17.97 -12.48 10.92
CA THR A 149 -17.81 -13.93 11.19
C THR A 149 -18.94 -14.79 10.62
N ASP A 150 -20.08 -14.17 10.29
CA ASP A 150 -21.31 -14.79 9.81
C ASP A 150 -21.63 -14.45 8.34
N GLY A 151 -20.61 -14.09 7.56
CA GLY A 151 -20.76 -13.74 6.15
C GLY A 151 -21.25 -14.89 5.26
N ASP A 152 -22.06 -14.57 4.24
CA ASP A 152 -22.60 -15.52 3.27
C ASP A 152 -22.49 -14.96 1.83
N LEU A 153 -22.05 -15.82 0.90
CA LEU A 153 -21.96 -15.50 -0.53
C LEU A 153 -23.34 -15.38 -1.20
N SER A 154 -24.43 -15.81 -0.57
CA SER A 154 -25.78 -15.66 -1.13
C SER A 154 -26.13 -14.21 -1.47
N ALA A 155 -25.69 -13.25 -0.65
CA ALA A 155 -25.85 -11.83 -0.88
C ALA A 155 -25.18 -11.37 -2.18
N LEU A 156 -24.01 -11.94 -2.52
CA LEU A 156 -23.31 -11.63 -3.77
C LEU A 156 -24.14 -12.05 -4.99
N TRP A 157 -24.84 -13.17 -4.92
CA TRP A 157 -25.69 -13.67 -6.01
C TRP A 157 -26.93 -12.83 -6.25
N SER A 158 -27.35 -12.02 -5.27
CA SER A 158 -28.42 -11.04 -5.46
C SER A 158 -27.96 -9.78 -6.21
N LEU A 159 -26.65 -9.51 -6.21
CA LEU A 159 -26.04 -8.34 -6.84
C LEU A 159 -25.51 -8.63 -8.25
N LEU A 160 -25.27 -9.90 -8.57
CA LEU A 160 -24.64 -10.32 -9.81
C LEU A 160 -25.58 -11.15 -10.69
N ASN A 161 -25.68 -10.76 -11.97
CA ASN A 161 -26.38 -11.55 -12.99
C ASN A 161 -25.48 -12.68 -13.51
N ILE A 162 -25.23 -13.69 -12.66
CA ILE A 162 -24.39 -14.86 -12.97
C ILE A 162 -25.23 -16.14 -12.83
N ALA A 163 -25.22 -16.98 -13.86
CA ALA A 163 -25.95 -18.23 -13.87
C ALA A 163 -25.44 -19.16 -12.77
N ALA A 164 -26.33 -19.95 -12.17
CA ALA A 164 -25.98 -20.83 -11.06
C ALA A 164 -24.80 -21.77 -11.34
N PRO A 165 -24.67 -22.37 -12.55
CA PRO A 165 -23.51 -23.21 -12.90
C PRO A 165 -22.16 -22.48 -12.92
N ASP A 166 -22.15 -21.16 -13.15
CA ASP A 166 -20.92 -20.37 -13.27
C ASP A 166 -20.43 -19.79 -11.93
N ARG A 167 -21.27 -19.82 -10.89
CA ARG A 167 -20.93 -19.28 -9.56
C ARG A 167 -19.65 -19.90 -8.96
N PRO A 168 -19.41 -21.22 -9.03
CA PRO A 168 -18.17 -21.82 -8.52
C PRO A 168 -16.91 -21.28 -9.22
N VAL A 169 -17.00 -20.97 -10.52
CA VAL A 169 -15.89 -20.38 -11.29
C VAL A 169 -15.58 -18.97 -10.77
N LEU A 170 -16.61 -18.16 -10.50
CA LEU A 170 -16.40 -16.84 -9.90
C LEU A 170 -15.79 -16.94 -8.50
N VAL A 171 -16.27 -17.86 -7.65
CA VAL A 171 -15.69 -18.06 -6.31
C VAL A 171 -14.22 -18.46 -6.41
N ALA A 172 -13.87 -19.40 -7.29
CA ALA A 172 -12.49 -19.79 -7.52
C ALA A 172 -11.62 -18.60 -7.99
N PHE A 173 -12.16 -17.73 -8.85
CA PHE A 173 -11.50 -16.50 -9.27
C PHE A 173 -11.25 -15.54 -8.08
N LEU A 174 -12.25 -15.31 -7.23
CA LEU A 174 -12.13 -14.43 -6.05
C LEU A 174 -11.06 -14.94 -5.08
N VAL A 175 -11.02 -16.25 -4.84
CA VAL A 175 -9.98 -16.87 -4.00
C VAL A 175 -8.61 -16.73 -4.66
N ALA A 176 -8.49 -17.05 -5.95
CA ALA A 176 -7.23 -16.93 -6.68
C ALA A 176 -6.68 -15.50 -6.73
N ALA A 177 -7.55 -14.49 -6.70
CA ALA A 177 -7.14 -13.09 -6.65
C ALA A 177 -6.46 -12.70 -5.31
N LEU A 178 -6.70 -13.45 -4.23
CA LEU A 178 -6.06 -13.27 -2.93
C LEU A 178 -4.79 -14.12 -2.75
N MET A 179 -4.39 -14.90 -3.75
CA MET A 179 -3.24 -15.82 -3.66
C MET A 179 -2.01 -15.20 -4.34
N PRO A 180 -1.01 -14.68 -3.60
CA PRO A 180 0.08 -13.89 -4.18
C PRO A 180 1.09 -14.69 -5.01
N ASN A 181 1.17 -16.01 -4.79
CA ASN A 181 2.22 -16.87 -5.35
C ASN A 181 1.67 -17.83 -6.43
N MET A 182 0.73 -17.36 -7.25
CA MET A 182 0.21 -18.14 -8.37
C MET A 182 -0.07 -17.26 -9.58
N PRO A 183 -0.07 -17.83 -10.81
CA PRO A 183 -0.62 -17.13 -11.97
C PRO A 183 -2.08 -16.74 -11.73
N HIS A 184 -2.40 -15.47 -11.95
CA HIS A 184 -3.76 -14.98 -11.75
C HIS A 184 -4.64 -15.24 -12.99
N PRO A 185 -5.80 -15.89 -12.83
CA PRO A 185 -6.73 -16.10 -13.93
C PRO A 185 -7.31 -14.75 -14.41
N ILE A 186 -7.63 -14.67 -15.70
CA ILE A 186 -8.37 -13.54 -16.27
C ILE A 186 -9.85 -13.92 -16.28
N LEU A 187 -10.68 -13.14 -15.57
CA LEU A 187 -12.13 -13.31 -15.60
C LEU A 187 -12.73 -12.68 -16.87
N LEU A 188 -13.26 -13.52 -17.76
CA LEU A 188 -14.01 -13.06 -18.92
C LEU A 188 -15.51 -13.00 -18.62
N LEU A 189 -16.07 -11.79 -18.59
CA LEU A 189 -17.52 -11.58 -18.47
C LEU A 189 -18.16 -11.50 -19.86
N THR A 190 -19.01 -12.47 -20.20
CA THR A 190 -19.74 -12.52 -21.47
C THR A 190 -21.22 -12.18 -21.27
N GLY A 191 -21.91 -11.82 -22.36
CA GLY A 191 -23.33 -11.47 -22.35
C GLY A 191 -23.65 -10.34 -23.33
N GLU A 192 -24.92 -10.21 -23.70
CA GLU A 192 -25.40 -9.20 -24.66
C GLU A 192 -25.15 -7.76 -24.18
N GLN A 193 -25.19 -6.79 -25.08
CA GLN A 193 -25.09 -5.37 -24.69
C GLN A 193 -26.22 -5.01 -23.72
N GLY A 194 -25.90 -4.26 -22.65
CA GLY A 194 -26.89 -3.85 -21.64
C GLY A 194 -27.09 -4.83 -20.48
N THR A 195 -26.47 -6.00 -20.47
CA THR A 195 -26.61 -7.04 -19.41
C THR A 195 -25.88 -6.76 -18.09
N GLY A 196 -25.32 -5.56 -17.89
CA GLY A 196 -24.70 -5.17 -16.62
C GLY A 196 -23.26 -5.65 -16.38
N LYS A 197 -22.55 -6.18 -17.39
CA LYS A 197 -21.15 -6.68 -17.28
C LYS A 197 -20.19 -5.72 -16.58
N SER A 198 -20.21 -4.43 -16.95
CA SER A 198 -19.34 -3.42 -16.33
C SER A 198 -19.68 -3.17 -14.87
N THR A 199 -20.95 -3.30 -14.48
CA THR A 199 -21.38 -3.21 -13.08
C THR A 199 -20.92 -4.44 -12.30
N ALA A 200 -21.08 -5.64 -12.87
CA ALA A 200 -20.59 -6.87 -12.26
C ALA A 200 -19.07 -6.83 -12.05
N ALA A 201 -18.31 -6.38 -13.04
CA ALA A 201 -16.85 -6.22 -12.93
C ALA A 201 -16.45 -5.31 -11.76
N LYS A 202 -17.15 -4.18 -11.57
CA LYS A 202 -16.91 -3.26 -10.45
C LYS A 202 -17.18 -3.91 -9.09
N ILE A 203 -18.30 -4.61 -8.97
CA ILE A 203 -18.69 -5.30 -7.73
C ILE A 203 -17.65 -6.37 -7.40
N ILE A 204 -17.31 -7.22 -8.38
CA ILE A 204 -16.31 -8.29 -8.22
C ILE A 204 -14.95 -7.72 -7.81
N ALA A 205 -14.47 -6.66 -8.47
CA ALA A 205 -13.22 -6.00 -8.09
C ALA A 205 -13.28 -5.46 -6.66
N SER A 206 -14.37 -4.80 -6.27
CA SER A 206 -14.52 -4.23 -4.92
C SER A 206 -14.58 -5.24 -3.78
N VAL A 207 -14.98 -6.49 -4.06
CA VAL A 207 -15.01 -7.57 -3.05
C VAL A 207 -13.59 -8.00 -2.67
N VAL A 208 -12.66 -8.00 -3.63
CA VAL A 208 -11.28 -8.46 -3.41
C VAL A 208 -10.37 -7.30 -3.04
N ASP A 209 -10.42 -6.22 -3.82
CA ASP A 209 -9.55 -5.06 -3.68
C ASP A 209 -10.33 -3.79 -4.00
N ALA A 210 -10.94 -3.22 -2.96
CA ALA A 210 -11.62 -1.95 -3.08
C ALA A 210 -10.63 -0.87 -3.57
N SER A 211 -11.03 -0.15 -4.62
CA SER A 211 -10.24 0.93 -5.21
C SER A 211 -11.06 2.18 -5.44
N THR A 212 -10.40 3.33 -5.26
CA THR A 212 -10.92 4.68 -5.53
C THR A 212 -11.19 4.92 -7.02
N VAL A 213 -10.62 4.09 -7.91
CA VAL A 213 -10.82 4.13 -9.36
C VAL A 213 -11.10 2.72 -9.89
N GLN A 214 -12.38 2.40 -10.11
CA GLN A 214 -12.80 1.00 -10.36
C GLN A 214 -12.72 0.53 -11.81
N LEU A 215 -12.68 1.43 -12.81
CA LEU A 215 -12.57 1.04 -14.23
C LEU A 215 -11.60 1.95 -14.96
N ARG A 216 -10.60 1.34 -15.61
CA ARG A 216 -9.79 2.01 -16.64
C ARG A 216 -10.36 1.67 -18.02
N LYS A 217 -10.26 2.61 -18.95
CA LYS A 217 -10.51 2.29 -20.36
C LYS A 217 -9.46 1.26 -20.81
N PRO A 218 -9.82 0.32 -21.70
CA PRO A 218 -8.84 -0.62 -22.24
C PRO A 218 -7.65 0.17 -22.82
N PRO A 219 -6.42 -0.28 -22.57
CA PRO A 219 -5.23 0.31 -23.15
C PRO A 219 -5.37 0.42 -24.67
N ARG A 220 -4.95 1.56 -25.23
CA ARG A 220 -5.14 1.85 -26.65
C ARG A 220 -4.03 1.26 -27.52
N ASP A 221 -2.88 0.99 -26.93
CA ASP A 221 -1.67 0.50 -27.59
C ASP A 221 -0.86 -0.40 -26.63
N HIS A 222 0.17 -1.04 -27.18
CA HIS A 222 1.01 -2.01 -26.48
C HIS A 222 1.75 -1.38 -25.26
N ASP A 223 2.15 -0.11 -25.34
CA ASP A 223 2.81 0.61 -24.24
C ASP A 223 1.82 1.00 -23.12
N SER A 224 0.58 1.27 -23.47
CA SER A 224 -0.50 1.44 -22.51
C SER A 224 -0.82 0.14 -21.78
N TRP A 225 -0.65 -1.01 -22.45
CA TRP A 225 -0.87 -2.34 -21.85
C TRP A 225 0.20 -2.66 -20.80
N THR A 226 1.47 -2.39 -21.08
CA THR A 226 2.56 -2.56 -20.11
C THR A 226 2.39 -1.63 -18.90
N THR A 227 1.98 -0.38 -19.12
CA THR A 227 1.71 0.57 -18.03
C THR A 227 0.50 0.18 -17.16
N ALA A 228 -0.54 -0.39 -17.76
CA ALA A 228 -1.73 -0.84 -17.02
C ALA A 228 -1.47 -2.09 -16.14
N ALA A 229 -0.49 -2.92 -16.52
CA ALA A 229 -0.12 -4.14 -15.80
C ALA A 229 0.82 -3.88 -14.60
N VAL A 230 1.45 -2.70 -14.51
CA VAL A 230 2.38 -2.30 -13.43
C VAL A 230 1.65 -1.53 -12.31
N GLY A 231 0.31 -1.58 -12.30
CA GLY A 231 -0.55 -0.89 -11.34
C GLY A 231 -0.36 -1.33 -9.89
#